data_AF-A0A968F3R0-F1
#
_entry.id   AF-A0A968F3R0-F1
#
_cell.length_a   1.000
_cell.length_b   1.000
_cell.length_c   1.000
_cell.angle_alpha   90.00
_cell.angle_beta   90.00
_cell.angle_gamma   90.00
#
_symmetry.space_group_name_H-M   'P 1'
#
loop_
_entity.id
_entity.type
_entity.pdbx_description
1 polymer ?
#
loop_
_entity_poly.entity_id
_entity_poly.type
_entity_poly.pdbx_seq_one_letter_code
_entity_poly.pdbx_strand_id
1 'polypeptide(L)' 'LAGGLSVLETTANPYILAMGSDESSVQRLNLAQAFNPIGSITGVLLSKFFILDNLNTADASTRAG' A
#
# COMPACT_ATOMS: atom_id res chain seq x y z
N LEU A 1 5.31 -2.66 14.70
CA LEU A 1 4.64 -2.08 13.52
C LEU A 1 3.82 -3.11 12.73
N ALA A 2 4.27 -4.37 12.60
CA ALA A 2 3.53 -5.43 11.88
C ALA A 2 2.15 -5.79 12.49
N GLY A 3 1.96 -5.66 13.80
CA GLY A 3 0.71 -6.05 14.46
C GLY A 3 -0.54 -5.31 13.99
N GLY A 4 -0.44 -4.01 13.69
CA GLY A 4 -1.59 -3.22 13.24
C GLY A 4 -2.09 -3.65 11.85
N LEU A 5 -1.17 -3.92 10.93
CA LEU A 5 -1.52 -4.36 9.58
C LEU A 5 -2.08 -5.79 9.59
N SER A 6 -1.50 -6.69 10.37
CA SER A 6 -2.00 -8.07 10.51
C SER A 6 -3.38 -8.14 11.15
N VAL A 7 -3.68 -7.26 12.13
CA VAL A 7 -5.02 -7.15 12.74
C VAL A 7 -6.04 -6.63 11.72
N LEU A 8 -5.68 -5.61 10.95
CA LEU A 8 -6.54 -5.08 9.89
C LEU A 8 -6.79 -6.12 8.81
N GLU A 9 -5.78 -6.88 8.38
CA GLU A 9 -5.93 -7.94 7.38
C GLU A 9 -6.83 -9.07 7.87
N THR A 10 -6.63 -9.52 9.12
CA THR A 10 -7.45 -10.56 9.74
C THR A 10 -8.91 -10.13 9.90
N THR A 11 -9.18 -8.83 10.02
CA THR A 11 -10.55 -8.30 10.18
C THR A 11 -11.17 -7.91 8.83
N ALA A 12 -10.39 -7.35 7.91
CA ALA A 12 -10.85 -6.83 6.62
C ALA A 12 -11.13 -7.95 5.61
N ASN A 13 -10.32 -9.01 5.57
CA ASN A 13 -10.54 -10.12 4.63
C ASN A 13 -11.87 -10.84 4.90
N PRO A 14 -12.23 -11.24 6.15
CA PRO A 14 -13.55 -11.80 6.44
C PRO A 14 -14.69 -10.82 6.19
N TYR A 15 -14.48 -9.53 6.46
CA TYR A 15 -15.48 -8.50 6.19
C TYR A 15 -15.82 -8.38 4.70
N ILE A 16 -14.81 -8.39 3.83
CA ILE A 16 -14.99 -8.36 2.36
C ILE A 16 -15.64 -9.64 1.84
N LEU A 17 -15.27 -10.79 2.42
CA LEU A 17 -15.89 -12.06 2.09
C LEU A 17 -17.39 -12.07 2.46
N ALA A 18 -17.75 -11.56 3.64
CA ALA A 18 -19.14 -11.46 4.10
C ALA A 18 -19.98 -10.38 3.37
N MET A 19 -19.37 -9.48 2.61
CA MET A 19 -20.07 -8.42 1.89
C MET A 19 -20.73 -8.92 0.61
N GLY A 20 -21.97 -9.41 0.65
CA GLY A 20 -22.75 -9.79 -0.54
C GLY A 20 -22.79 -11.30 -0.75
N SER A 21 -23.01 -11.76 -1.99
CA SER A 21 -23.20 -13.20 -2.24
C SER A 21 -21.92 -14.00 -2.01
N ASP A 22 -22.05 -15.18 -1.40
CA ASP A 22 -20.92 -16.08 -1.13
C ASP A 22 -20.22 -16.52 -2.41
N GLU A 23 -20.97 -16.68 -3.51
CA GLU A 23 -20.46 -17.09 -4.82
C GLU A 23 -19.41 -16.12 -5.39
N SER A 24 -19.54 -14.81 -5.11
CA SER A 24 -18.58 -13.79 -5.58
C SER A 24 -17.62 -13.29 -4.50
N SER A 25 -17.64 -13.88 -3.30
CA SER A 25 -16.82 -13.46 -2.14
C SER A 25 -15.32 -13.46 -2.43
N VAL A 26 -14.81 -14.56 -2.99
CA VAL A 26 -13.40 -14.70 -3.35
C VAL A 26 -12.99 -13.71 -4.45
N GLN A 27 -13.88 -13.43 -5.41
CA GLN A 27 -13.62 -12.47 -6.46
C GLN A 27 -13.52 -11.03 -5.92
N ARG A 28 -14.38 -10.64 -4.96
CA ARG A 28 -14.29 -9.35 -4.28
C ARG A 28 -13.00 -9.21 -3.48
N LEU A 29 -12.59 -10.27 -2.78
CA LEU A 29 -11.34 -10.27 -2.03
C LEU A 29 -10.14 -10.08 -2.96
N ASN A 30 -10.07 -10.85 -4.06
CA ASN A 30 -9.00 -10.72 -5.04
C ASN A 30 -8.99 -9.33 -5.71
N LEU A 31 -10.17 -8.76 -6.00
CA LEU A 31 -10.29 -7.41 -6.52
C LEU A 31 -9.76 -6.37 -5.51
N ALA A 32 -10.13 -6.48 -4.24
CA ALA A 32 -9.64 -5.59 -3.19
C ALA A 32 -8.12 -5.71 -3.01
N GLN A 33 -7.58 -6.93 -3.03
CA GLN A 33 -6.14 -7.17 -2.90
C GLN A 33 -5.34 -6.70 -4.13
N ALA A 34 -5.93 -6.66 -5.33
CA ALA A 34 -5.29 -6.11 -6.52
C ALA A 34 -4.93 -4.61 -6.37
N PHE A 35 -5.57 -3.89 -5.45
CA PHE A 35 -5.20 -2.51 -5.14
C PHE A 35 -3.97 -2.37 -4.25
N ASN A 36 -3.55 -3.43 -3.53
CA ASN A 36 -2.37 -3.40 -2.67
C ASN A 36 -1.07 -3.02 -3.44
N PRO A 37 -0.75 -3.62 -4.60
CA PRO A 37 0.41 -3.20 -5.39
C PRO A 37 0.23 -1.79 -5.99
N ILE A 38 -0.99 -1.39 -6.36
CA ILE A 38 -1.27 -0.04 -6.90
C ILE A 38 -1.00 1.02 -5.82
N GLY A 39 -1.51 0.82 -4.62
CA GLY A 39 -1.29 1.71 -3.47
C GLY A 39 0.18 1.78 -3.09
N SER A 40 0.90 0.64 -3.14
CA SER A 40 2.33 0.60 -2.84
C SER A 40 3.16 1.36 -3.87
N ILE A 41 2.91 1.15 -5.18
CA ILE A 41 3.59 1.88 -6.26
C ILE A 41 3.27 3.37 -6.18
N THR A 42 2.00 3.72 -6.00
CA THR A 42 1.56 5.12 -5.90
C THR A 42 2.20 5.79 -4.68
N GLY A 43 2.25 5.12 -3.53
CA GLY A 43 2.91 5.62 -2.32
C GLY A 43 4.41 5.85 -2.51
N VAL A 44 5.10 4.95 -3.21
CA VAL A 44 6.53 5.12 -3.57
C VAL A 44 6.73 6.29 -4.53
N LEU A 45 5.88 6.42 -5.56
CA LEU A 45 5.94 7.53 -6.52
C LEU A 45 5.67 8.88 -5.84
N LEU A 46 4.62 8.97 -5.02
CA LEU A 46 4.32 10.17 -4.24
C LEU A 46 5.45 10.51 -3.27
N SER A 47 6.01 9.52 -2.58
CA SER A 47 7.20 9.72 -1.73
C SER A 47 8.38 10.25 -2.54
N LYS A 48 8.58 9.76 -3.77
CA LYS A 48 9.62 10.26 -4.67
C LYS A 48 9.40 11.72 -5.05
N PHE A 49 8.20 12.10 -5.47
CA PHE A 49 7.94 13.45 -5.95
C PHE A 49 7.82 14.50 -4.85
N PHE A 50 7.32 14.14 -3.67
CA PHE A 50 7.04 15.11 -2.60
C PHE A 50 8.05 15.09 -1.46
N ILE A 51 8.61 13.93 -1.13
CA ILE A 51 9.53 13.80 0.02
C ILE A 51 10.97 13.84 -0.47
N LEU A 52 11.31 13.02 -1.48
CA LEU A 52 12.68 12.94 -1.99
C LEU A 52 13.09 14.16 -2.81
N ASP A 53 12.19 14.82 -3.53
CA ASP A 53 12.51 16.06 -4.26
C ASP A 53 12.93 17.19 -3.30
N ASN A 54 12.30 17.26 -2.11
CA ASN A 54 12.67 18.20 -1.04
C ASN A 54 13.93 17.78 -0.25
N LEU A 55 14.37 16.52 -0.35
CA LEU A 55 15.61 16.01 0.25
C LEU A 55 16.79 16.06 -0.73
N ASN A 56 16.53 16.02 -2.04
CA ASN A 56 17.53 16.02 -3.12
C ASN A 56 18.16 17.40 -3.37
N THR A 57 17.73 18.44 -2.64
CA THR A 57 18.49 19.70 -2.52
C THR A 57 19.73 19.56 -1.64
N ALA A 58 19.86 18.49 -0.86
CA ALA A 58 21.11 18.13 -0.19
C ALA A 58 22.07 17.48 -1.21
N ASP A 59 22.76 18.37 -1.91
CA ASP A 59 23.77 18.21 -2.94
C ASP A 59 24.40 16.80 -3.06
N ALA A 60 24.17 16.14 -4.20
CA ALA A 60 24.90 14.94 -4.60
C ALA A 60 26.43 15.17 -4.59
N SER A 61 26.88 16.43 -4.71
CA SER A 61 28.28 16.82 -4.55
C SER A 61 28.84 16.64 -3.14
N THR A 62 28.01 16.62 -2.08
CA THR A 62 28.47 16.44 -0.68
C THR A 62 28.69 14.96 -0.33
N ARG A 63 28.09 14.04 -1.08
CA ARG A 63 28.17 12.59 -0.82
C ARG A 63 29.35 11.89 -1.51
N ALA A 64 30.07 12.60 -2.37
CA ALA A 64 31.21 12.08 -3.15
C ALA A 64 32.57 12.64 -2.68
N GLY A 65 32.60 13.41 -1.58
CA GLY A 65 33.80 13.91 -0.92
C GLY A 65 34.24 13.04 0.23
#